data_AF-A0A0S7EHZ1-F1
#
_entry.id   AF-A0A0S7EHZ1-F1
#
_cell.length_a   1.000
_cell.length_b   1.000
_cell.length_c   1.000
_cell.angle_alpha   90.00
_cell.angle_beta   90.00
_cell.angle_gamma   90.00
#
_symmetry.space_group_name_H-M   'P 1'
#
loop_
_entity.id
_entity.type
_entity.pdbx_description
1 polymer ?
#
loop_
_entity_poly.entity_id
_entity_poly.type
_entity_poly.pdbx_seq_one_letter_code
_entity_poly.pdbx_strand_id
1 'polypeptide(L)'
;MGKRDKGDREKKSKKRYYEEEDDEDDVTGSEPQEAVPAAAGKQVDESGTKLDEYGAKDYRSQMQLKKDHSSRPLWVAPDGHIFLEAFSPVYKYAQDFLVAIAEPVCRPNHVHEYKLTAYSLYAAVSVGLQTSDIVEYLQKLSKTSVPDGIVQFI
;
A
#
# COMPACT_ATOMS: atom_id res chain seq x y z
N MET A 1 33.69 69.73 26.84
CA MET A 1 32.32 69.87 27.38
C MET A 1 31.39 69.33 26.29
N GLY A 2 30.95 68.06 26.28
CA GLY A 2 29.85 67.48 27.08
C GLY A 2 28.49 68.09 26.66
N LYS A 3 27.40 67.41 26.29
CA LYS A 3 26.89 66.02 26.36
C LYS A 3 25.79 65.87 25.25
N ARG A 4 25.77 64.77 24.48
CA ARG A 4 24.77 63.66 24.39
C ARG A 4 23.33 63.97 23.92
N ASP A 5 22.93 63.29 22.83
CA ASP A 5 21.64 62.55 22.66
C ASP A 5 21.75 61.74 21.33
N LYS A 6 22.14 60.46 21.28
CA LYS A 6 21.48 59.17 21.60
C LYS A 6 20.14 58.93 20.88
N GLY A 7 20.22 58.39 19.66
CA GLY A 7 19.06 57.96 18.87
C GLY A 7 19.36 56.88 17.83
N ASP A 8 20.32 55.97 18.05
CA ASP A 8 20.54 54.82 17.16
C ASP A 8 19.65 53.63 17.56
N ARG A 9 18.66 53.32 16.73
CA ARG A 9 17.84 52.10 16.83
C ARG A 9 17.99 51.27 15.56
N GLU A 10 19.22 50.84 15.26
CA GLU A 10 19.47 49.74 14.33
C GLU A 10 19.04 48.41 14.96
N LYS A 11 17.80 47.97 14.70
CA LYS A 11 17.37 46.61 15.02
C LYS A 11 17.75 45.67 13.88
N LYS A 12 18.96 45.13 14.03
CA LYS A 12 19.55 44.00 13.31
C LYS A 12 18.56 42.83 13.20
N SER A 13 18.34 42.38 11.96
CA SER A 13 17.72 41.11 11.58
C SER A 13 18.26 39.95 12.42
N LYS A 14 17.41 39.30 13.23
CA LYS A 14 17.68 38.01 13.86
C LYS A 14 16.76 36.95 13.25
N LYS A 15 17.36 36.21 12.32
CA LYS A 15 16.96 34.90 11.78
C LYS A 15 16.45 34.02 12.92
N ARG A 16 15.16 33.65 12.91
CA ARG A 16 14.59 32.67 13.84
C ARG A 16 15.08 31.29 13.42
N TYR A 17 15.97 30.74 14.21
CA TYR A 17 16.30 29.32 14.25
C TYR A 17 15.16 28.65 15.02
N TYR A 18 14.51 27.65 14.43
CA TYR A 18 13.54 26.79 15.12
C TYR A 18 14.37 25.64 15.71
N GLU A 19 14.50 25.60 17.03
CA GLU A 19 14.95 24.41 17.77
C GLU A 19 13.72 23.52 17.95
N GLU A 20 13.85 22.25 17.57
CA GLU A 20 12.90 21.19 17.86
C GLU A 20 12.98 20.92 19.38
N GLU A 21 11.86 21.09 20.09
CA GLU A 21 11.71 20.56 21.45
C GLU A 21 11.34 19.08 21.30
N ASP A 22 12.28 18.19 21.63
CA ASP A 22 12.05 16.76 21.86
C ASP A 22 11.13 16.61 23.10
N ASP A 23 9.83 16.45 22.87
CA ASP A 23 8.90 15.92 23.87
C ASP A 23 9.04 14.38 23.89
N GLU A 24 9.96 13.87 24.71
CA GLU A 24 9.97 12.48 25.16
C GLU A 24 8.80 12.23 26.13
N ASP A 25 7.61 11.97 25.60
CA ASP A 25 6.53 11.35 26.37
C ASP A 25 6.66 9.82 26.29
N ASP A 26 7.27 9.25 27.32
CA ASP A 26 7.22 7.82 27.69
C ASP A 26 5.76 7.41 27.96
N VAL A 27 5.06 6.95 26.92
CA VAL A 27 3.83 6.17 27.09
C VAL A 27 4.18 4.69 27.04
N THR A 28 4.53 4.17 28.22
CA THR A 28 4.59 2.74 28.54
C THR A 28 3.18 2.12 28.53
N GLY A 29 2.55 2.08 27.36
CA GLY A 29 1.38 1.28 27.06
C GLY A 29 1.82 -0.10 26.60
N SER A 30 1.99 -1.03 27.54
CA SER A 30 2.17 -2.45 27.23
C SER A 30 0.85 -3.05 26.77
N GLU A 31 0.43 -2.74 25.55
CA GLU A 31 -0.51 -3.60 24.85
C GLU A 31 0.22 -4.91 24.52
N PRO A 32 -0.41 -6.09 24.71
CA PRO A 32 0.19 -7.33 24.24
C PRO A 32 0.19 -7.24 22.70
N GLN A 33 1.34 -6.92 22.12
CA GLN A 33 1.59 -7.19 20.71
C GLN A 33 1.41 -8.70 20.54
N GLU A 34 0.22 -9.11 20.07
CA GLU A 34 0.01 -10.45 19.55
C GLU A 34 1.18 -10.74 18.64
N ALA A 35 1.91 -11.82 18.95
CA ALA A 35 3.14 -12.18 18.29
C ALA A 35 2.89 -12.22 16.78
N VAL A 36 3.35 -11.18 16.07
CA VAL A 36 3.25 -11.13 14.62
C VAL A 36 3.98 -12.38 14.12
N PRO A 37 3.30 -13.33 13.46
CA PRO A 37 3.95 -14.56 13.05
C PRO A 37 5.11 -14.19 12.13
N ALA A 38 6.25 -14.89 12.21
CA ALA A 38 7.41 -14.63 11.35
C ALA A 38 7.09 -14.64 9.84
N ALA A 39 5.93 -15.22 9.47
CA ALA A 39 5.35 -15.17 8.13
C ALA A 39 4.88 -13.76 7.69
N ALA A 40 4.67 -12.81 8.61
CA ALA A 40 4.24 -11.44 8.29
C ALA A 40 5.29 -10.65 7.50
N GLY A 41 6.58 -11.00 7.63
CA GLY A 41 7.67 -10.40 6.84
C GLY A 41 7.85 -11.02 5.46
N LYS A 42 7.08 -12.05 5.10
CA LYS A 42 7.21 -12.74 3.82
C LYS A 42 6.56 -11.87 2.73
N GLN A 43 7.37 -11.39 1.79
CA GLN A 43 6.89 -10.75 0.58
C GLN A 43 6.65 -11.80 -0.50
N VAL A 44 5.82 -11.45 -1.49
CA VAL A 44 5.58 -12.29 -2.66
C VAL A 44 6.90 -12.44 -3.42
N ASP A 45 7.24 -13.66 -3.85
CA ASP A 45 8.49 -13.92 -4.55
C ASP A 45 8.51 -13.25 -5.93
N GLU A 46 9.45 -12.33 -6.16
CA GLU A 46 9.61 -11.57 -7.40
C GLU A 46 10.65 -12.17 -8.36
N SER A 47 11.17 -13.37 -8.07
CA SER A 47 12.32 -13.99 -8.73
C SER A 47 12.21 -14.15 -10.27
N GLY A 48 11.03 -13.95 -10.87
CA GLY A 48 10.78 -14.01 -12.31
C GLY A 48 10.54 -12.67 -13.02
N THR A 49 10.56 -11.53 -12.31
CA THR A 49 10.21 -10.23 -12.90
C THR A 49 11.37 -9.65 -13.69
N LYS A 50 11.17 -9.44 -14.99
CA LYS A 50 12.17 -8.81 -15.86
C LYS A 50 12.12 -7.29 -15.66
N LEU A 51 13.29 -6.66 -15.61
CA LEU A 51 13.41 -5.21 -15.70
C LEU A 51 13.68 -4.81 -17.15
N ASP A 52 13.10 -3.70 -17.57
CA ASP A 52 13.43 -3.08 -18.85
C ASP A 52 14.73 -2.26 -18.76
N GLU A 53 15.14 -1.67 -19.89
CA GLU A 53 16.35 -0.84 -20.00
C GLU A 53 16.33 0.40 -19.09
N TYR A 54 15.14 0.83 -18.64
CA TYR A 54 14.92 1.99 -17.79
C TYR A 54 14.59 1.64 -16.34
N GLY A 55 14.65 0.34 -15.97
CA GLY A 55 14.40 -0.15 -14.62
C GLY A 55 12.93 -0.37 -14.26
N ALA A 56 12.00 -0.34 -15.23
CA ALA A 56 10.61 -0.68 -14.99
C ALA A 56 10.39 -2.20 -15.01
N LYS A 57 9.49 -2.67 -14.15
CA LYS A 57 9.11 -4.09 -14.03
C LYS A 57 8.17 -4.48 -15.18
N ASP A 58 8.59 -5.44 -16.00
CA ASP A 58 7.79 -5.98 -17.11
C ASP A 58 7.01 -7.24 -16.67
N TYR A 59 5.71 -7.06 -16.44
CA TYR A 59 4.79 -8.13 -16.04
C TYR A 59 4.05 -8.80 -17.21
N ARG A 60 4.29 -8.39 -18.47
CA ARG A 60 3.49 -8.85 -19.63
C ARG A 60 3.54 -10.36 -19.87
N SER A 61 4.65 -11.01 -19.50
CA SER A 61 4.81 -12.45 -19.66
C SER A 61 3.99 -13.28 -18.65
N GLN A 62 3.82 -12.76 -17.43
CA GLN A 62 3.14 -13.42 -16.32
C GLN A 62 1.64 -13.05 -16.23
N MET A 63 1.27 -11.85 -16.69
CA MET A 63 -0.08 -11.32 -16.63
C MET A 63 -0.71 -11.27 -18.03
N GLN A 64 -1.33 -12.37 -18.45
CA GLN A 64 -2.04 -12.46 -19.73
C GLN A 64 -3.40 -11.77 -19.65
N LEU A 65 -3.72 -10.92 -20.61
CA LEU A 65 -4.99 -10.20 -20.65
C LEU A 65 -6.14 -11.16 -21.02
N LYS A 66 -7.21 -11.13 -20.22
CA LYS A 66 -8.42 -11.92 -20.51
C LYS A 66 -9.28 -11.22 -21.57
N LYS A 67 -10.11 -11.99 -22.28
CA LYS A 67 -11.00 -11.46 -23.34
C LYS A 67 -12.07 -10.50 -22.80
N ASP A 68 -12.47 -10.68 -21.54
CA ASP A 68 -13.49 -9.91 -20.83
C ASP A 68 -12.89 -8.84 -19.89
N HIS A 69 -11.72 -8.33 -20.24
CA HIS A 69 -10.99 -7.34 -19.44
C HIS A 69 -11.74 -6.01 -19.24
N SER A 70 -12.72 -5.67 -20.08
CA SER A 70 -13.48 -4.41 -19.98
C SER A 70 -14.49 -4.40 -18.84
N SER A 71 -14.98 -5.56 -18.40
CA SER A 71 -16.00 -5.70 -17.36
C SER A 71 -15.43 -6.03 -15.97
N ARG A 72 -14.11 -6.03 -15.83
CA ARG A 72 -13.39 -6.49 -14.64
C ARG A 72 -12.56 -5.34 -14.05
N PRO A 73 -12.59 -5.07 -12.74
CA PRO A 73 -11.99 -3.83 -12.22
C PRO A 73 -10.56 -3.98 -11.69
N LEU A 74 -10.02 -5.21 -11.60
CA LEU A 74 -8.75 -5.45 -10.89
C LEU A 74 -7.56 -5.73 -11.82
N TRP A 75 -6.39 -5.21 -11.45
CA TRP A 75 -5.07 -5.65 -11.90
C TRP A 75 -4.31 -6.22 -10.72
N VAL A 76 -3.75 -7.43 -10.87
CA VAL A 76 -3.02 -8.11 -9.80
C VAL A 76 -1.59 -8.32 -10.26
N ALA A 77 -0.67 -7.55 -9.69
CA ALA A 77 0.75 -7.66 -9.98
C ALA A 77 1.40 -8.79 -9.14
N PRO A 78 2.47 -9.42 -9.64
CA PRO A 78 3.14 -10.52 -8.94
C PRO A 78 3.89 -10.07 -7.67
N ASP A 79 4.05 -8.77 -7.45
CA ASP A 79 4.64 -8.16 -6.26
C ASP A 79 3.65 -8.02 -5.08
N GLY A 80 2.39 -8.44 -5.27
CA GLY A 80 1.31 -8.31 -4.29
C GLY A 80 0.54 -6.99 -4.38
N HIS A 81 0.91 -6.08 -5.29
CA HIS A 81 0.13 -4.87 -5.53
C HIS A 81 -1.12 -5.18 -6.35
N ILE A 82 -2.26 -4.64 -5.91
CA ILE A 82 -3.54 -4.74 -6.59
C ILE A 82 -4.03 -3.34 -6.92
N PHE A 83 -4.33 -3.11 -8.19
CA PHE A 83 -4.95 -1.86 -8.64
C PHE A 83 -6.44 -2.07 -8.91
N LEU A 84 -7.27 -1.23 -8.31
CA LEU A 84 -8.72 -1.25 -8.42
C LEU A 84 -9.21 -0.02 -9.18
N GLU A 85 -9.94 -0.25 -10.27
CA GLU A 85 -10.57 0.81 -11.06
C GLU A 85 -11.91 1.25 -10.46
N ALA A 86 -11.99 2.51 -10.00
CA ALA A 86 -13.16 3.08 -9.32
C ALA A 86 -14.32 3.44 -10.26
N PHE A 87 -14.05 3.51 -11.57
CA PHE A 87 -15.04 3.83 -12.60
C PHE A 87 -15.82 2.60 -13.11
N SER A 88 -15.50 1.40 -12.65
CA SER A 88 -16.19 0.18 -13.04
C SER A 88 -17.54 0.02 -12.31
N PRO A 89 -18.61 -0.47 -12.96
CA PRO A 89 -19.90 -0.68 -12.31
C PRO A 89 -19.85 -1.71 -11.17
N VAL A 90 -18.86 -2.60 -11.17
CA VAL A 90 -18.63 -3.61 -10.13
C VAL A 90 -17.66 -3.15 -9.03
N TYR A 91 -17.28 -1.87 -9.03
CA TYR A 91 -16.34 -1.29 -8.06
C TYR A 91 -16.71 -1.57 -6.60
N LYS A 92 -17.99 -1.40 -6.23
CA LYS A 92 -18.43 -1.57 -4.83
C LYS A 92 -18.09 -2.97 -4.30
N TYR A 93 -18.44 -4.00 -5.06
CA TYR A 93 -18.15 -5.39 -4.70
C TYR A 93 -16.65 -5.68 -4.64
N ALA A 94 -15.89 -5.12 -5.58
CA ALA A 94 -14.44 -5.31 -5.60
C ALA A 94 -13.74 -4.55 -4.45
N GLN A 95 -14.26 -3.37 -4.08
CA GLN A 95 -13.78 -2.60 -2.94
C GLN A 95 -14.02 -3.36 -1.62
N ASP A 96 -15.25 -3.83 -1.40
CA ASP A 96 -15.61 -4.56 -0.19
C ASP A 96 -14.77 -5.84 -0.04
N PHE A 97 -14.55 -6.55 -1.15
CA PHE A 97 -13.66 -7.70 -1.19
C PHE A 97 -12.22 -7.32 -0.81
N LEU A 98 -11.65 -6.28 -1.44
CA LEU A 98 -10.27 -5.87 -1.18
C LEU A 98 -10.06 -5.35 0.24
N VAL A 99 -11.03 -4.67 0.83
CA VAL A 99 -10.97 -4.23 2.24
C VAL A 99 -10.86 -5.42 3.19
N ALA A 100 -11.44 -6.56 2.85
CA ALA A 100 -11.38 -7.76 3.67
C ALA A 100 -10.04 -8.51 3.56
N ILE A 101 -9.37 -8.45 2.39
CA ILE A 101 -8.21 -9.30 2.09
C ILE A 101 -6.87 -8.58 1.95
N ALA A 102 -6.87 -7.24 1.80
CA ALA A 102 -5.69 -6.46 1.47
C ALA A 102 -5.66 -5.11 2.19
N GLU A 103 -4.46 -4.55 2.33
CA GLU A 103 -4.26 -3.25 2.96
C GLU A 103 -4.30 -2.13 1.90
N PRO A 104 -4.99 -1.00 2.15
CA PRO A 104 -4.99 0.12 1.23
C PRO A 104 -3.65 0.87 1.28
N VAL A 105 -3.02 1.09 0.11
CA VAL A 105 -1.81 1.91 -0.04
C VAL A 105 -2.19 3.34 -0.41
N CYS A 106 -2.93 3.51 -1.52
CA CYS A 106 -3.40 4.81 -1.96
C CYS A 106 -4.84 4.74 -2.52
N ARG A 107 -5.62 5.81 -2.31
CA ARG A 107 -7.04 5.89 -2.74
C ARG A 107 -7.34 7.21 -3.47
N PRO A 108 -6.77 7.44 -4.66
CA PRO A 108 -7.09 8.60 -5.49
C PRO A 108 -8.42 8.40 -6.24
N ASN A 109 -8.95 9.43 -6.89
CA ASN A 109 -10.31 9.42 -7.46
C ASN A 109 -10.62 8.31 -8.49
N HIS A 110 -9.63 7.77 -9.20
CA HIS A 110 -9.88 6.88 -10.36
C HIS A 110 -9.36 5.45 -10.18
N VAL A 111 -8.16 5.27 -9.62
CA VAL A 111 -7.51 3.97 -9.50
C VAL A 111 -6.90 3.84 -8.11
N HIS A 112 -7.44 2.94 -7.30
CA HIS A 112 -6.92 2.68 -5.96
C HIS A 112 -5.83 1.63 -6.00
N GLU A 113 -4.91 1.71 -5.05
CA GLU A 113 -3.84 0.74 -4.86
C GLU A 113 -3.99 0.07 -3.50
N TYR A 114 -3.96 -1.25 -3.52
CA TYR A 114 -3.97 -2.13 -2.37
C TYR A 114 -2.75 -3.02 -2.41
N LYS A 115 -2.35 -3.54 -1.25
CA LYS A 115 -1.23 -4.48 -1.12
C LYS A 115 -1.67 -5.71 -0.36
N LEU A 116 -1.43 -6.86 -0.96
CA LEU A 116 -1.56 -8.15 -0.27
C LEU A 116 -0.36 -8.33 0.65
N THR A 117 -0.66 -8.53 1.94
CA THR A 117 0.33 -8.85 2.97
C THR A 117 -0.09 -10.14 3.67
N ALA A 118 0.88 -10.87 4.21
CA ALA A 118 0.58 -12.06 4.99
C ALA A 118 -0.29 -11.74 6.22
N TYR A 119 -0.17 -10.52 6.76
CA TYR A 119 -1.01 -10.03 7.86
C TYR A 119 -2.48 -9.87 7.42
N SER A 120 -2.73 -9.19 6.29
CA SER A 120 -4.08 -9.00 5.76
C SER A 120 -4.78 -10.33 5.41
N LEU A 121 -4.04 -11.29 4.84
CA LEU A 121 -4.57 -12.63 4.56
C LEU A 121 -4.86 -13.43 5.82
N TYR A 122 -3.99 -13.35 6.84
CA TYR A 122 -4.24 -13.97 8.13
C TYR A 122 -5.51 -13.41 8.80
N ALA A 123 -5.72 -12.09 8.72
CA ALA A 123 -6.93 -11.44 9.20
C ALA A 123 -8.17 -11.91 8.41
N ALA A 124 -8.09 -12.00 7.09
CA ALA A 124 -9.18 -12.48 6.24
C ALA A 124 -9.63 -13.90 6.60
N VAL A 125 -8.67 -14.81 6.79
CA VAL A 125 -8.93 -16.19 7.23
C VAL A 125 -9.54 -16.22 8.63
N SER A 126 -9.10 -15.34 9.53
CA SER A 126 -9.65 -15.22 10.89
C SER A 126 -11.12 -14.76 10.90
N VAL A 127 -11.54 -13.97 9.89
CA VAL A 127 -12.94 -13.57 9.69
C VAL A 127 -13.78 -14.68 9.03
N GLY A 128 -13.14 -15.75 8.55
CA GLY A 128 -13.79 -16.93 8.00
C GLY A 128 -13.82 -17.00 6.47
N LEU A 129 -13.01 -16.20 5.77
CA LEU A 129 -12.81 -16.34 4.33
C LEU A 129 -11.92 -17.55 4.02
N GLN A 130 -12.35 -18.40 3.08
CA GLN A 130 -11.54 -19.52 2.63
C GLN A 130 -10.52 -19.09 1.57
N THR A 131 -9.34 -19.69 1.59
CA THR A 131 -8.27 -19.40 0.61
C THR A 131 -8.71 -19.68 -0.82
N SER A 132 -9.49 -20.75 -1.03
CA SER A 132 -10.10 -21.08 -2.33
C SER A 132 -10.99 -19.96 -2.86
N ASP A 133 -11.81 -19.38 -1.98
CA ASP A 133 -12.74 -18.33 -2.35
C ASP A 133 -11.96 -17.06 -2.72
N ILE A 134 -10.94 -16.70 -1.94
CA ILE A 134 -10.08 -15.54 -2.22
C ILE A 134 -9.48 -15.66 -3.63
N VAL A 135 -8.90 -16.83 -3.96
CA VAL A 135 -8.32 -17.08 -5.28
C VAL A 135 -9.37 -17.04 -6.38
N GLU A 136 -10.55 -17.64 -6.16
CA GLU A 136 -11.64 -17.65 -7.14
C GLU A 136 -12.17 -16.23 -7.42
N TYR A 137 -12.38 -15.42 -6.38
CA TYR A 137 -12.83 -14.04 -6.51
C TYR A 137 -11.78 -13.16 -7.20
N LEU A 138 -10.50 -13.31 -6.86
CA LEU A 138 -9.41 -12.64 -7.59
C LEU A 138 -9.44 -13.03 -9.07
N GLN A 139 -9.60 -14.31 -9.40
CA GLN A 139 -9.68 -14.78 -10.78
C GLN A 139 -10.93 -14.29 -11.51
N LYS A 140 -12.05 -14.05 -10.83
CA LYS A 140 -13.29 -13.50 -11.44
C LYS A 140 -13.21 -11.99 -11.67
N LEU A 141 -12.60 -11.26 -10.75
CA LEU A 141 -12.52 -9.80 -10.79
C LEU A 141 -11.27 -9.27 -11.52
N SER A 142 -10.24 -10.09 -11.74
CA SER A 142 -9.00 -9.67 -12.41
C SER A 142 -9.13 -9.60 -13.92
N LYS A 143 -8.69 -8.48 -14.51
CA LYS A 143 -8.55 -8.27 -15.95
C LYS A 143 -7.52 -9.20 -16.59
N THR A 144 -6.47 -9.52 -15.83
CA THR A 144 -5.38 -10.40 -16.26
C THR A 144 -5.47 -11.76 -15.58
N SER A 145 -4.70 -12.74 -16.06
CA SER A 145 -4.39 -13.93 -15.27
C SER A 145 -3.79 -13.50 -13.92
N VAL A 146 -4.18 -14.21 -12.86
CA VAL A 146 -3.54 -14.05 -11.55
C VAL A 146 -2.21 -14.78 -11.62
N PRO A 147 -1.07 -14.13 -11.30
CA PRO A 147 0.23 -14.79 -11.30
C PRO A 147 0.28 -15.95 -10.31
N ASP A 148 0.95 -17.05 -10.68
CA ASP A 148 1.05 -18.25 -9.83
C ASP A 148 1.73 -17.96 -8.48
N GLY A 149 2.67 -17.00 -8.43
CA GLY A 149 3.31 -16.56 -7.18
C GLY A 149 2.32 -15.98 -6.17
N ILE A 150 1.26 -15.31 -6.63
CA ILE A 150 0.19 -14.80 -5.75
C ILE A 150 -0.67 -15.95 -5.24
N VAL A 151 -1.00 -16.91 -6.11
CA VAL A 151 -1.79 -18.09 -5.72
C VAL A 151 -1.04 -18.95 -4.72
N GLN A 152 0.28 -19.08 -4.84
CA GLN A 152 1.11 -19.81 -3.89
C GLN A 152 1.33 -19.05 -2.57
N PHE A 153 1.20 -17.72 -2.60
CA PHE A 153 1.33 -16.87 -1.42
C PHE A 153 0.08 -16.89 -0.53
N ILE A 154 -1.10 -17.07 -1.14
CA ILE A 154 -2.41 -17.21 -0.47
C ILE A 154 -2.59 -18.64 0.07
#